data_AF-A0A968P282-F1
#
_entry.id   AF-A0A968P282-F1
#
_cell.length_a   1.000
_cell.length_b   1.000
_cell.length_c   1.000
_cell.angle_alpha   90.00
_cell.angle_beta   90.00
_cell.angle_gamma   90.00
#
_symmetry.space_group_name_H-M   'P 1'
#
loop_
_entity.id
_entity.type
_entity.pdbx_description
1 polymer ?
#
loop_
_entity_poly.entity_id
_entity_poly.type
_entity_poly.pdbx_seq_one_letter_code
_entity_poly.pdbx_strand_id
1 'polypeptide(L)'
;MPAVGFRPSRVRVRGAGACATWLSNRVLGLGPEGYGRILHKGLLAREKMAAALRSVPDILLAEPSDLNLVGFCLAKPGESLSEVNRRTSGLVAHFESCPGFSVSRTSLGLVSHGRLLRALAKERGIRLNEDDWVLIRLVLMNPFLVSREMSVDIIAEFVLELRAAAAKVG
;
A
#
# COMPACT_ATOMS: atom_id res chain seq x y z
N MET A 1 -32.53 -35.39 -30.68
CA MET A 1 -31.49 -34.47 -30.16
C MET A 1 -32.12 -33.09 -29.99
N PRO A 2 -32.34 -32.57 -28.77
CA PRO A 2 -32.79 -31.20 -28.60
C PRO A 2 -31.58 -30.25 -28.52
N ALA A 3 -31.68 -29.13 -29.24
CA ALA A 3 -30.67 -28.08 -29.30
C ALA A 3 -30.47 -27.42 -27.92
N VAL A 4 -29.21 -27.35 -27.48
CA VAL A 4 -28.81 -26.62 -26.27
C VAL A 4 -28.88 -25.13 -26.57
N GLY A 5 -29.99 -24.50 -26.21
CA GLY A 5 -30.17 -23.06 -26.31
C GLY A 5 -29.25 -22.32 -25.34
N PHE A 6 -28.29 -21.56 -25.87
CA PHE A 6 -27.48 -20.61 -25.11
C PHE A 6 -28.40 -19.52 -24.54
N ARG A 7 -28.67 -19.56 -23.23
CA ARG A 7 -29.36 -18.46 -22.54
C ARG A 7 -28.31 -17.41 -22.16
N PRO A 8 -28.38 -16.16 -22.69
CA PRO A 8 -27.52 -15.10 -22.20
C PRO A 8 -27.87 -14.84 -20.73
N SER A 9 -26.88 -15.00 -19.84
CA SER A 9 -27.00 -14.62 -18.44
C SER A 9 -27.29 -13.12 -18.37
N ARG A 10 -28.54 -12.75 -18.03
CA ARG A 10 -28.91 -11.34 -17.81
C ARG A 10 -28.07 -10.79 -16.67
N VAL A 11 -27.13 -9.91 -16.98
CA VAL A 11 -26.44 -9.09 -15.98
C VAL A 11 -27.49 -8.21 -15.31
N ARG A 12 -27.84 -8.53 -14.07
CA ARG A 12 -28.82 -7.76 -13.30
C ARG A 12 -28.10 -6.55 -12.71
N VAL A 13 -28.11 -5.42 -13.44
CA VAL A 13 -27.57 -4.16 -12.92
C VAL A 13 -28.46 -3.71 -11.76
N ARG A 14 -27.90 -3.63 -10.56
CA ARG A 14 -28.64 -3.25 -9.35
C ARG A 14 -28.72 -1.72 -9.27
N GLY A 15 -29.93 -1.16 -9.45
CA GLY A 15 -30.16 0.30 -9.36
C GLY A 15 -29.74 0.93 -8.02
N ALA A 16 -29.64 0.14 -6.96
CA ALA A 16 -29.10 0.57 -5.66
C ALA A 16 -27.64 1.08 -5.76
N GLY A 17 -26.80 0.48 -6.61
CA GLY A 17 -25.42 0.95 -6.81
C GLY A 17 -25.38 2.33 -7.48
N ALA A 18 -26.21 2.53 -8.51
CA ALA A 18 -26.34 3.83 -9.16
C ALA A 18 -26.88 4.89 -8.19
N CYS A 19 -27.86 4.54 -7.35
CA CYS A 19 -28.41 5.43 -6.33
C CYS A 19 -27.35 5.82 -5.28
N ALA A 20 -26.56 4.87 -4.78
CA ALA A 20 -25.51 5.12 -3.79
C ALA A 20 -24.42 6.07 -4.34
N THR A 21 -23.95 5.84 -5.57
CA THR A 21 -22.98 6.73 -6.22
C THR A 21 -23.57 8.12 -6.45
N TRP A 22 -24.82 8.21 -6.92
CA TRP A 22 -25.49 9.49 -7.14
C TRP A 22 -25.64 10.28 -5.84
N LEU A 23 -26.11 9.64 -4.76
CA LEU A 23 -26.24 10.27 -3.44
C LEU A 23 -24.88 10.71 -2.89
N SER A 24 -23.84 9.88 -3.01
CA SER A 24 -22.48 10.24 -2.55
C SER A 24 -21.96 11.47 -3.28
N ASN A 25 -22.15 11.53 -4.60
CA ASN A 25 -21.76 12.70 -5.41
C ASN A 25 -22.57 13.95 -5.07
N ARG A 26 -23.86 13.79 -4.72
CA ARG A 26 -24.71 14.90 -4.28
C ARG A 26 -24.32 15.47 -2.92
N VAL A 27 -23.95 14.60 -1.98
CA VAL A 27 -23.59 14.98 -0.61
C VAL A 27 -22.18 15.54 -0.53
N LEU A 28 -21.21 14.85 -1.14
CA LEU A 28 -19.80 15.25 -1.07
C LEU A 28 -19.46 16.32 -2.10
N GLY A 29 -20.00 16.23 -3.31
CA GLY A 29 -19.65 17.10 -4.43
C GLY A 29 -18.40 16.63 -5.19
N LEU A 30 -18.50 16.61 -6.52
CA LEU A 30 -17.40 16.29 -7.44
C LEU A 30 -16.54 17.53 -7.71
N GLY A 31 -15.90 18.05 -6.67
CA GLY A 31 -15.05 19.23 -6.78
C GLY A 31 -13.99 19.29 -5.67
N PRO A 32 -13.14 20.33 -5.68
CA PRO A 32 -12.06 20.51 -4.71
C PRO A 32 -12.54 20.51 -3.26
N GLU A 33 -13.68 21.13 -2.97
CA GLU A 33 -14.24 21.24 -1.61
C GLU A 33 -14.85 19.92 -1.09
N GLY A 34 -15.17 19.00 -1.99
CA GLY A 34 -15.83 17.74 -1.72
C GLY A 34 -14.86 16.55 -1.70
N TYR A 35 -14.96 15.71 -2.72
CA TYR A 35 -14.01 14.60 -2.92
C TYR A 35 -12.56 15.07 -2.99
N GLY A 36 -12.29 16.26 -3.56
CA GLY A 36 -10.93 16.81 -3.63
C GLY A 36 -10.29 16.94 -2.25
N ARG A 37 -11.03 17.45 -1.26
CA ARG A 37 -10.57 17.58 0.13
C ARG A 37 -10.25 16.22 0.76
N ILE A 38 -11.07 15.20 0.50
CA ILE A 38 -10.84 13.84 1.00
C ILE A 38 -9.59 13.22 0.38
N LEU A 39 -9.45 13.32 -0.95
CA LEU A 39 -8.28 12.82 -1.68
C LEU A 39 -7.00 13.52 -1.25
N HIS A 40 -7.07 14.85 -1.08
CA HIS A 40 -5.94 15.65 -0.61
C HIS A 40 -5.48 15.22 0.79
N LYS A 41 -6.40 14.92 1.72
CA LYS A 41 -6.04 14.34 3.02
C LYS A 41 -5.30 13.01 2.89
N GLY A 42 -5.67 12.17 1.92
CA GLY A 42 -4.95 10.94 1.62
C GLY A 42 -3.51 11.17 1.13
N LEU A 43 -3.30 12.20 0.30
CA LEU A 43 -1.95 12.60 -0.14
C LEU A 43 -1.10 13.12 1.03
N LEU A 44 -1.66 13.97 1.88
CA LEU A 44 -0.98 14.44 3.10
C LEU A 44 -0.63 13.28 4.05
N ALA A 45 -1.54 12.32 4.21
CA ALA A 45 -1.27 11.12 5.00
C ALA A 45 -0.13 10.29 4.41
N ARG A 46 -0.06 10.19 3.08
CA ARG A 46 1.05 9.54 2.36
C ARG A 46 2.38 10.22 2.61
N GLU A 47 2.43 11.54 2.52
CA GLU A 47 3.65 12.29 2.78
C GLU A 47 4.12 12.14 4.24
N LYS A 48 3.20 12.29 5.21
CA LYS A 48 3.51 12.10 6.63
C LYS A 48 3.99 10.67 6.92
N MET A 49 3.32 9.65 6.37
CA MET A 49 3.71 8.25 6.53
C MET A 49 5.07 7.98 5.88
N ALA A 50 5.31 8.44 4.65
CA ALA A 50 6.59 8.25 3.96
C ALA A 50 7.75 8.92 4.72
N ALA A 51 7.54 10.13 5.25
CA ALA A 51 8.53 10.81 6.09
C ALA A 51 8.80 10.03 7.39
N ALA A 52 7.76 9.53 8.05
CA ALA A 52 7.91 8.73 9.26
C ALA A 52 8.63 7.40 8.99
N LEU A 53 8.32 6.72 7.88
CA LEU A 53 8.98 5.48 7.48
C LEU A 53 10.45 5.69 7.16
N ARG A 54 10.83 6.82 6.53
CA ARG A 54 12.24 7.16 6.27
C ARG A 54 13.10 7.24 7.53
N SER A 55 12.50 7.42 8.70
CA SER A 55 13.23 7.38 9.98
C SER A 55 13.66 5.96 10.37
N VAL A 56 13.05 4.91 9.80
CA VAL A 56 13.31 3.51 10.13
C VAL A 56 14.58 3.03 9.41
N PRO A 57 15.54 2.40 10.11
CA PRO A 57 16.73 1.83 9.48
C PRO A 57 16.38 0.83 8.38
N ASP A 58 17.22 0.78 7.34
CA ASP A 58 17.10 -0.14 6.19
C ASP A 58 15.80 -0.02 5.40
N ILE A 59 14.97 0.99 5.66
CA ILE A 59 13.77 1.24 4.86
C ILE A 59 14.16 1.57 3.43
N LEU A 60 13.45 0.95 2.50
CA LEU A 60 13.52 1.26 1.09
C LEU A 60 12.09 1.45 0.57
N LEU A 61 11.78 2.68 0.17
CA LEU A 61 10.49 3.04 -0.40
C LEU A 61 10.50 2.78 -1.90
N ALA A 62 9.43 2.21 -2.43
CA ALA A 62 9.22 2.08 -3.87
C ALA A 62 8.70 3.41 -4.42
N GLU A 63 9.62 4.31 -4.76
CA GLU A 63 9.34 5.63 -5.34
C GLU A 63 9.63 5.65 -6.86
N PRO A 64 8.90 6.47 -7.65
CA PRO A 64 7.86 7.43 -7.24
C PRO A 64 6.52 6.78 -6.91
N SER A 65 5.71 7.46 -6.11
CA SER A 65 4.29 7.13 -5.90
C SER A 65 3.47 8.42 -5.82
N ASP A 66 2.61 8.64 -6.82
CA ASP A 66 1.92 9.91 -7.03
C ASP A 66 0.58 10.02 -6.27
N LEU A 67 0.08 8.88 -5.76
CA LEU A 67 -1.22 8.78 -5.09
C LEU A 67 -1.03 8.50 -3.59
N ASN A 68 -2.12 8.17 -2.91
CA ASN A 68 -2.14 7.88 -1.47
C ASN A 68 -1.63 6.47 -1.11
N LEU A 69 -0.63 5.98 -1.84
CA LEU A 69 -0.03 4.66 -1.66
C LEU A 69 1.41 4.79 -1.18
N VAL A 70 1.82 3.86 -0.32
CA VAL A 70 3.23 3.70 0.06
C VAL A 70 3.59 2.23 -0.07
N GLY A 71 4.49 1.92 -0.99
CA GLY A 71 5.15 0.62 -1.10
C GLY A 71 6.52 0.68 -0.43
N PHE A 72 6.87 -0.29 0.42
CA PHE A 72 8.18 -0.34 1.04
C PHE A 72 8.63 -1.76 1.40
N CYS A 73 9.93 -1.90 1.68
CA CYS A 73 10.54 -3.09 2.28
C CYS A 73 11.68 -2.68 3.22
N LEU A 74 12.25 -3.65 3.95
CA LEU A 74 13.49 -3.47 4.70
C LEU A 74 14.62 -4.20 3.97
N ALA A 75 15.57 -3.44 3.45
CA ALA A 75 16.67 -3.93 2.63
C ALA A 75 18.01 -3.39 3.15
N LYS A 76 18.83 -4.28 3.72
CA LYS A 76 20.17 -3.88 4.19
C LYS A 76 21.10 -3.72 2.98
N PRO A 77 22.12 -2.85 3.07
CA PRO A 77 23.06 -2.66 1.98
C PRO A 77 23.74 -3.96 1.55
N GLY A 78 23.74 -4.25 0.24
CA GLY A 78 24.45 -5.39 -0.32
C GLY A 78 23.77 -6.76 -0.15
N GLU A 79 22.53 -6.83 0.32
CA GLU A 79 21.79 -8.10 0.43
C GLU A 79 21.33 -8.63 -0.93
N SER A 80 20.94 -9.91 -0.98
CA SER A 80 20.21 -10.47 -2.13
C SER A 80 18.72 -10.14 -2.07
N LEU A 81 18.08 -10.07 -3.24
CA LEU A 81 16.64 -9.84 -3.32
C LEU A 81 15.85 -10.94 -2.59
N SER A 82 16.31 -12.19 -2.64
CA SER A 82 15.70 -13.29 -1.89
C SER A 82 15.68 -13.06 -0.37
N GLU A 83 16.71 -12.44 0.20
CA GLU A 83 16.77 -12.12 1.64
C GLU A 83 15.81 -10.98 1.99
N VAL A 84 15.76 -9.95 1.14
CA VAL A 84 14.81 -8.83 1.27
C VAL A 84 13.36 -9.34 1.21
N ASN A 85 13.06 -10.23 0.25
CA ASN A 85 11.74 -10.82 0.08
C ASN A 85 11.34 -11.69 1.29
N ARG A 86 12.27 -12.49 1.81
CA ARG A 86 12.05 -13.33 3.00
C ARG A 86 11.71 -12.46 4.21
N ARG A 87 12.51 -11.40 4.46
CA ARG A 87 12.26 -10.46 5.56
C ARG A 87 10.94 -9.74 5.41
N THR A 88 10.66 -9.23 4.21
CA THR A 88 9.41 -8.52 3.92
C THR A 88 8.20 -9.43 4.13
N SER A 89 8.28 -10.69 3.73
CA SER A 89 7.21 -11.67 3.95
C SER A 89 7.01 -11.97 5.44
N GLY A 90 8.09 -12.04 6.23
CA GLY A 90 7.99 -12.19 7.68
C GLY A 90 7.33 -10.98 8.36
N LEU A 91 7.61 -9.76 7.90
CA LEU A 91 6.92 -8.56 8.37
C LEU A 91 5.44 -8.54 8.00
N VAL A 92 5.09 -8.96 6.77
CA VAL A 92 3.68 -9.10 6.36
C VAL A 92 2.96 -10.06 7.29
N ALA A 93 3.53 -11.24 7.55
CA ALA A 93 2.94 -12.23 8.44
C ALA A 93 2.77 -11.69 9.89
N HIS A 94 3.74 -10.91 10.38
CA HIS A 94 3.62 -10.23 11.67
C HIS A 94 2.39 -9.30 11.70
N PHE A 95 2.24 -8.43 10.70
CA PHE A 95 1.09 -7.52 10.64
C PHE A 95 -0.25 -8.23 10.38
N GLU A 96 -0.27 -9.34 9.66
CA GLU A 96 -1.49 -10.16 9.50
C GLU A 96 -1.95 -10.77 10.84
N SER A 97 -1.02 -11.02 11.76
CA SER A 97 -1.32 -11.49 13.12
C SER A 97 -1.59 -10.37 14.13
N CYS A 98 -1.28 -9.11 13.78
CA CYS A 98 -1.40 -7.97 14.68
C CYS A 98 -2.82 -7.37 14.61
N PRO A 99 -3.56 -7.28 15.72
CA PRO A 99 -4.94 -6.76 15.69
C PRO A 99 -5.01 -5.24 15.45
N GLY A 100 -3.91 -4.50 15.68
CA GLY A 100 -3.90 -3.03 15.62
C GLY A 100 -3.72 -2.44 14.22
N PHE A 101 -3.13 -3.20 13.29
CA PHE A 101 -2.79 -2.68 11.96
C PHE A 101 -3.06 -3.70 10.87
N SER A 102 -3.53 -3.21 9.72
CA SER A 102 -3.72 -4.02 8.52
C SER A 102 -2.82 -3.49 7.41
N VAL A 103 -2.03 -4.38 6.81
CA VAL A 103 -1.19 -4.08 5.66
C VAL A 103 -1.57 -4.98 4.48
N SER A 104 -1.18 -4.60 3.26
CA SER A 104 -1.31 -5.48 2.10
C SER A 104 0.07 -5.82 1.54
N ARG A 105 0.17 -6.96 0.87
CA ARG A 105 1.38 -7.39 0.14
C ARG A 105 1.20 -7.15 -1.35
N THR A 106 2.27 -6.76 -2.03
CA THR A 106 2.33 -6.73 -3.49
C THR A 106 3.69 -7.23 -3.97
N SER A 107 3.76 -7.74 -5.20
CA SER A 107 5.00 -8.13 -5.86
C SER A 107 5.17 -7.34 -7.15
N LEU A 108 6.36 -6.84 -7.40
CA LEU A 108 6.74 -6.16 -8.62
C LEU A 108 7.69 -7.06 -9.42
N GLY A 109 7.31 -7.47 -10.62
CA GLY A 109 8.14 -8.30 -11.47
C GLY A 109 9.18 -7.51 -12.28
N LEU A 110 10.36 -8.07 -12.48
CA LEU A 110 11.45 -7.50 -13.28
C LEU A 110 11.06 -7.25 -14.74
N VAL A 111 10.18 -8.08 -15.31
CA VAL A 111 9.70 -7.93 -16.68
C VAL A 111 8.87 -6.65 -16.85
N SER A 112 7.95 -6.39 -15.91
CA SER A 112 7.01 -5.26 -15.98
C SER A 112 7.57 -3.97 -15.36
N HIS A 113 8.38 -4.09 -14.31
CA HIS A 113 8.87 -2.96 -13.50
C HIS A 113 10.39 -2.86 -13.44
N GLY A 114 11.12 -3.50 -14.36
CA GLY A 114 12.57 -3.64 -14.29
C GLY A 114 13.36 -2.34 -14.17
N ARG A 115 12.87 -1.21 -14.72
CA ARG A 115 13.51 0.10 -14.55
C ARG A 115 13.49 0.57 -13.10
N LEU A 116 12.32 0.48 -12.45
CA LEU A 116 12.14 0.83 -11.04
C LEU A 116 12.97 -0.09 -10.14
N LEU A 117 12.88 -1.41 -10.35
CA LEU A 117 13.58 -2.38 -9.52
C LEU A 117 15.10 -2.26 -9.64
N ARG A 118 15.64 -1.98 -10.83
CA ARG A 118 17.07 -1.70 -11.01
C ARG A 118 17.52 -0.41 -10.32
N ALA A 119 16.67 0.61 -10.27
CA ALA A 119 16.96 1.84 -9.53
C ALA A 119 17.01 1.58 -8.01
N LEU A 120 16.00 0.88 -7.47
CA LEU A 120 15.95 0.48 -6.07
C LEU A 120 17.12 -0.44 -5.68
N ALA A 121 17.44 -1.41 -6.53
CA ALA A 121 18.58 -2.28 -6.34
C ALA A 121 19.89 -1.48 -6.27
N LYS A 122 20.06 -0.51 -7.17
CA LYS A 122 21.25 0.34 -7.20
C LYS A 122 21.38 1.21 -5.94
N GLU A 123 20.28 1.73 -5.42
CA GLU A 123 20.27 2.59 -4.22
C GLU A 123 20.86 1.89 -2.99
N ARG A 124 20.57 0.59 -2.83
CA ARG A 124 21.02 -0.22 -1.68
C ARG A 124 22.04 -1.30 -2.04
N GLY A 125 22.50 -1.36 -3.28
CA GLY A 125 23.42 -2.41 -3.75
C GLY A 125 22.83 -3.83 -3.71
N ILE A 126 21.51 -3.97 -3.87
CA ILE A 126 20.83 -5.27 -3.77
C ILE A 126 21.17 -6.15 -4.99
N ARG A 127 21.53 -7.40 -4.74
CA ARG A 127 21.77 -8.41 -5.78
C ARG A 127 20.43 -8.99 -6.25
N LEU A 128 20.06 -8.73 -7.50
CA LEU A 128 18.85 -9.25 -8.11
C LEU A 128 19.04 -10.74 -8.48
N ASN A 129 18.60 -11.63 -7.59
CA ASN A 129 18.65 -13.09 -7.77
C ASN A 129 17.26 -13.74 -7.87
N GLU A 130 16.21 -12.93 -7.97
CA GLU A 130 14.80 -13.33 -8.04
C GLU A 130 14.09 -12.45 -9.09
N ASP A 131 13.01 -12.96 -9.68
CA ASP A 131 12.26 -12.23 -10.71
C ASP A 131 11.26 -11.22 -10.15
N ASP A 132 10.85 -11.37 -8.90
CA ASP A 132 9.84 -10.54 -8.24
C ASP A 132 10.38 -9.91 -6.95
N TRP A 133 10.10 -8.62 -6.77
CA TRP A 133 10.38 -7.88 -5.54
C TRP A 133 9.10 -7.72 -4.72
N VAL A 134 9.07 -8.30 -3.52
CA VAL A 134 7.95 -8.24 -2.58
C VAL A 134 8.01 -6.94 -1.77
N LEU A 135 6.88 -6.25 -1.68
CA LEU A 135 6.73 -5.01 -0.92
C LEU A 135 5.51 -5.09 0.01
N ILE A 136 5.60 -4.39 1.14
CA ILE A 136 4.45 -4.00 1.96
C ILE A 136 3.82 -2.77 1.30
N ARG A 137 2.51 -2.81 1.08
CA ARG A 137 1.71 -1.75 0.49
C ARG A 137 0.70 -1.22 1.49
N LEU A 138 0.81 0.06 1.81
CA LEU A 138 -0.15 0.83 2.59
C LEU A 138 -1.03 1.66 1.66
N VAL A 139 -2.34 1.58 1.89
CA VAL A 139 -3.35 2.37 1.18
C VAL A 139 -3.96 3.37 2.15
N LEU A 140 -3.58 4.64 2.01
CA LEU A 140 -3.89 5.68 3.00
C LEU A 140 -5.18 6.39 2.61
N MET A 141 -6.29 5.67 2.74
CA MET A 141 -7.64 6.15 2.43
C MET A 141 -8.39 6.68 3.65
N ASN A 142 -7.91 6.42 4.86
CA ASN A 142 -8.54 6.91 6.08
C ASN A 142 -8.23 8.42 6.24
N PRO A 143 -9.23 9.31 6.08
CA PRO A 143 -9.01 10.76 6.13
C PRO A 143 -8.66 11.25 7.54
N PHE A 144 -8.81 10.41 8.56
CA PHE A 144 -8.51 10.77 9.94
C PHE A 144 -7.03 10.67 10.30
N LEU A 145 -6.20 9.97 9.50
CA LEU A 145 -4.76 9.75 9.76
C LEU A 145 -3.94 11.04 9.96
N VAL A 146 -4.42 12.17 9.44
CA VAL A 146 -3.78 13.48 9.53
C VAL A 146 -4.66 14.52 10.21
N SER A 147 -5.81 14.10 10.75
CA SER A 147 -6.77 15.01 11.37
C SER A 147 -6.32 15.36 12.78
N ARG A 148 -6.44 16.63 13.16
CA ARG A 148 -6.09 17.12 14.50
C ARG A 148 -7.04 16.62 15.59
N GLU A 149 -8.22 16.13 15.21
CA GLU A 149 -9.27 15.67 16.12
C GLU A 149 -9.01 14.28 16.69
N MET A 150 -8.01 13.52 16.20
CA MET A 150 -7.60 12.27 16.82
C MET A 150 -6.59 12.52 17.94
N SER A 151 -6.86 11.92 19.11
CA SER A 151 -5.95 11.95 20.26
C SER A 151 -4.75 11.02 20.12
N VAL A 152 -4.71 10.20 19.06
CA VAL A 152 -3.70 9.16 18.84
C VAL A 152 -2.99 9.38 17.51
N ASP A 153 -1.66 9.39 17.52
CA ASP A 153 -0.85 9.44 16.29
C ASP A 153 -0.61 8.01 15.76
N ILE A 154 -1.60 7.52 14.99
CA ILE A 154 -1.59 6.18 14.38
C ILE A 154 -0.33 5.95 13.53
N ILE A 155 0.21 6.99 12.89
CA ILE A 155 1.42 6.87 12.07
C ILE A 155 2.64 6.60 12.96
N ALA A 156 2.75 7.31 14.08
CA ALA A 156 3.82 7.08 15.04
C ALA A 156 3.73 5.68 15.66
N GLU A 157 2.52 5.23 16.04
CA GLU A 157 2.29 3.88 16.56
C GLU A 157 2.65 2.80 15.54
N PHE A 158 2.27 2.99 14.28
CA PHE A 158 2.65 2.06 13.20
C PHE A 158 4.17 1.95 13.05
N VAL A 159 4.89 3.08 13.10
CA VAL A 159 6.35 3.08 13.00
C VAL A 159 7.01 2.41 14.22
N LEU A 160 6.46 2.60 15.42
CA LEU A 160 6.93 1.92 16.62
C LEU A 160 6.76 0.40 16.49
N GLU A 161 5.58 -0.05 16.06
CA GLU A 161 5.29 -1.47 15.84
C GLU A 161 6.19 -2.05 14.74
N LEU A 162 6.39 -1.32 13.63
CA LEU A 162 7.29 -1.73 12.55
C LEU A 162 8.73 -1.90 13.04
N ARG A 163 9.23 -1.00 13.89
CA ARG A 163 10.58 -1.12 14.48
C ARG A 163 10.68 -2.35 15.39
N ALA A 164 9.67 -2.58 16.22
CA ALA A 164 9.62 -3.74 17.10
C ALA A 164 9.57 -5.06 16.30
N ALA A 165 8.81 -5.09 15.21
CA ALA A 165 8.75 -6.23 14.30
C ALA A 165 10.08 -6.42 13.57
N ALA A 166 10.66 -5.35 13.02
CA ALA A 166 11.93 -5.38 12.29
C ALA A 166 13.09 -5.98 13.12
N ALA A 167 13.13 -5.70 14.43
CA ALA A 167 14.11 -6.28 15.33
C ALA A 167 13.98 -7.82 15.49
N LYS A 168 12.80 -8.39 15.23
CA LYS A 168 12.52 -9.83 15.33
C LYS A 168 12.76 -10.59 14.02
N VAL A 169 12.59 -9.92 12.89
CA VAL A 169 12.78 -10.49 11.54
C VAL A 169 14.17 -10.22 10.95
N GLY A 170 15.00 -9.48 11.70
CA GLY A 170 16.29 -8.92 11.31
C GLY A 170 17.45 -9.91 11.23
#